data_AF-A0A7X8M972-F1
#
_entry.id   AF-A0A7X8M972-F1
#
_cell.length_a   1.000
_cell.length_b   1.000
_cell.length_c   1.000
_cell.angle_alpha   90.00
_cell.angle_beta   90.00
_cell.angle_gamma   90.00
#
_symmetry.space_group_name_H-M   'P 1'
#
loop_
_entity.id
_entity.type
_entity.pdbx_description
1 polymer ?
#
loop_
_entity_poly.entity_id
_entity_poly.type
_entity_poly.pdbx_seq_one_letter_code
_entity_poly.pdbx_strand_id
1 'polypeptide(L)' 'RSSLVLMDFVDVVVHLFRPEALEFYSLEKLWADAVTFRIEDSVEEKS' A
#
# COMPACT_ATOMS: atom_id res chain seq x y z
N ARG A 1 10.48 16.67 -7.67
CA ARG A 1 10.85 15.26 -7.38
C ARG A 1 9.59 14.56 -6.86
N SER A 2 9.17 13.43 -7.43
CA SER A 2 7.89 12.74 -7.17
C SER A 2 7.94 11.84 -5.93
N SER A 3 7.07 12.04 -4.95
CA SER A 3 7.06 11.39 -3.63
C SER A 3 6.11 10.18 -3.50
N LEU A 4 5.32 9.86 -4.52
CA LEU A 4 4.31 8.80 -4.54
C LEU A 4 4.29 8.10 -5.91
N VAL A 5 4.14 6.78 -5.91
CA VAL A 5 3.76 5.98 -7.09
C VAL A 5 2.39 5.36 -6.84
N LEU A 6 1.44 5.60 -7.75
CA LEU A 6 0.08 5.08 -7.72
C LEU A 6 -0.08 4.02 -8.82
N MET A 7 -0.65 2.88 -8.47
CA MET A 7 -1.01 1.82 -9.42
C MET A 7 -2.48 1.46 -9.24
N ASP A 8 -3.26 1.56 -10.32
CA ASP A 8 -4.70 1.30 -10.36
C ASP A 8 -4.98 0.03 -11.17
N PHE A 9 -5.59 -0.97 -10.53
CA PHE A 9 -5.97 -2.24 -11.14
C PHE A 9 -7.49 -2.43 -11.15
N VAL A 10 -8.27 -1.35 -11.03
CA VAL A 10 -9.75 -1.35 -10.94
C VAL A 10 -10.28 -1.97 -9.65
N ASP A 11 -9.93 -3.24 -9.38
CA ASP A 11 -10.35 -3.97 -8.18
C ASP A 11 -9.47 -3.65 -6.97
N VAL A 12 -8.21 -3.28 -7.21
CA VAL A 12 -7.20 -3.00 -6.18
C VAL A 12 -6.41 -1.76 -6.55
N VAL A 13 -6.17 -0.88 -5.57
CA VAL A 13 -5.31 0.30 -5.73
C VAL A 13 -4.12 0.19 -4.77
N VAL A 14 -2.91 0.30 -5.32
CA VAL A 14 -1.66 0.22 -4.55
C VAL A 14 -1.01 1.58 -4.49
N HIS A 15 -0.72 2.03 -3.27
CA HIS A 15 -0.01 3.28 -3.01
C HIS A 15 1.39 2.97 -2.43
N LEU A 16 2.44 3.35 -3.17
CA LEU A 16 3.82 3.20 -2.71
C LEU A 16 4.35 4.57 -2.27
N PHE A 17 4.47 4.74 -0.95
CA PHE A 17 5.00 5.97 -0.35
C PHE A 17 6.47 5.80 0.03
N ARG A 18 7.24 6.89 -0.11
CA ARG A 18 8.53 7.00 0.57
C ARG A 18 8.29 7.34 2.06
N PRO A 19 9.16 6.91 2.98
CA PRO A 19 8.98 7.14 4.42
C PRO A 19 8.69 8.60 4.78
N GLU A 20 9.33 9.54 4.09
CA GLU A 20 9.17 10.98 4.33
C GLU A 20 7.79 11.52 3.93
N ALA A 21 7.05 10.80 3.07
CA ALA A 21 5.72 11.19 2.60
C ALA A 21 4.58 10.63 3.48
N LEU A 22 4.80 9.51 4.19
CA LEU A 22 3.82 8.91 5.10
C LEU A 22 3.44 9.88 6.23
N GLU A 23 4.44 10.52 6.84
CA GLU A 23 4.24 11.47 7.95
C GLU A 23 3.48 12.74 7.52
N PHE A 24 3.69 13.21 6.29
CA PHE A 24 3.14 14.48 5.82
C PHE A 24 1.67 14.40 5.42
N TYR A 25 1.26 13.33 4.73
CA TYR A 25 -0.10 13.24 4.18
C TYR A 25 -1.10 12.53 5.09
N SER A 26 -0.66 11.81 6.13
CA SER A 26 -1.53 11.13 7.10
C SER A 26 -2.65 10.29 6.44
N LEU A 27 -2.38 9.70 5.27
CA LEU A 27 -3.40 9.02 4.45
C LEU A 27 -3.94 7.75 5.11
N GLU A 28 -3.22 7.21 6.10
CA GLU A 28 -3.69 6.13 6.96
C GLU A 28 -5.02 6.46 7.64
N LYS A 29 -5.28 7.73 7.97
CA LYS A 29 -6.55 8.15 8.60
C LYS A 29 -7.77 7.93 7.72
N LEU A 30 -7.62 7.98 6.39
CA LEU A 30 -8.74 7.79 5.47
C LEU A 30 -9.20 6.33 5.42
N TRP A 31 -8.30 5.39 5.70
CA TRP A 31 -8.54 3.96 5.61
C TRP A 31 -8.40 3.25 6.96
N ALA A 32 -8.28 3.99 8.06
CA ALA A 32 -8.02 3.46 9.39
C ALA A 32 -9.10 2.49 9.88
N ASP A 33 -10.34 2.68 9.44
CA ASP A 33 -11.49 1.85 9.82
C ASP A 33 -11.70 0.64 8.88
N ALA A 34 -10.88 0.48 7.84
CA ALA A 34 -11.01 -0.62 6.88
C ALA A 34 -10.54 -1.96 7.49
N VAL A 35 -11.20 -3.06 7.08
CA VAL A 35 -10.77 -4.40 7.48
C VAL A 35 -9.38 -4.68 6.91
N THR A 36 -8.44 -4.99 7.80
CA THR A 36 -7.06 -5.28 7.42
C THR A 36 -6.84 -6.78 7.38
N PHE A 37 -6.25 -7.25 6.28
CA PHE A 37 -5.83 -8.64 6.11
C PHE A 37 -4.31 -8.69 6.03
N ARG A 38 -3.68 -9.56 6.82
CA ARG A 38 -2.25 -9.83 6.72
C ARG A 38 -2.07 -10.89 5.63
N ILE A 39 -1.39 -10.53 4.55
CA ILE A 39 -0.98 -11.48 3.52
C ILE A 39 0.38 -12.03 3.93
N GLU A 40 0.47 -13.35 4.08
CA GLU A 40 1.74 -14.04 4.27
C GLU A 40 2.31 -14.36 2.88
N ASP A 41 3.62 -14.19 2.72
CA ASP A 41 4.31 -14.60 1.49
C ASP A 41 4.32 -16.13 1.44
N SER A 42 3.36 -16.72 0.74
CA SER A 42 3.43 -18.11 0.32
C SER A 42 4.50 -18.22 -0.75
N VAL A 43 5.74 -18.51 -0.35
CA VAL A 43 6.80 -18.89 -1.29
C VAL A 43 6.44 -20.28 -1.82
N GLU A 44 5.63 -20.33 -2.88
CA GLU A 44 5.56 -21.51 -3.72
C GLU A 44 6.88 -21.57 -4.50
N GLU A 45 7.86 -22.29 -3.94
CA GLU A 45 8.99 -22.80 -4.71
C GLU A 45 8.43 -23.62 -5.87
N LYS A 46 8.30 -22.99 -7.03
CA LYS A 46 8.20 -23.72 -8.29
C LYS A 46 9.52 -24.47 -8.48
N SER A 47 9.55 -25.73 -8.02
CA SER A 47 10.50 -26.76 -8.48
C SER A 47 10.24 -27.13 -9.94
#